data_AF-A0A645E8V2-F1
#
_entry.id   AF-A0A645E8V2-F1
#
_cell.length_a   1.000
_cell.length_b   1.000
_cell.length_c   1.000
_cell.angle_alpha   90.00
_cell.angle_beta   90.00
_cell.angle_gamma   90.00
#
_symmetry.space_group_name_H-M   'P 1'
#
loop_
_entity.id
_entity.type
_entity.pdbx_description
1 polymer ?
#
loop_
_entity_poly.entity_id
_entity_poly.type
_entity_poly.pdbx_seq_one_letter_code
_entity_poly.pdbx_strand_id
1 'polypeptide(L)'
;MFYYHKERLKSEGVEFTVSSSLLREKINVDGEHGVEVEIVDLCKYIDDLGRKVDILKMDIEGEEIAVLNKMISEETYKRVGLILVETHETKIPGHREKVAALKRRIHEEGITNIKLNWI
;
A
#
# COMPACT_ATOMS: atom_id res chain seq x y z
N MET A 1 6.19 8.23 -11.26
CA MET A 1 5.12 9.25 -11.42
C MET A 1 4.04 8.95 -10.39
N PHE A 2 3.62 9.95 -9.62
CA PHE A 2 2.48 9.89 -8.69
C PHE A 2 1.27 10.55 -9.36
N TYR A 3 0.33 9.73 -9.80
CA TYR A 3 -0.83 10.13 -10.59
C TYR A 3 -1.89 10.77 -9.71
N TYR A 4 -2.43 11.88 -10.18
CA TYR A 4 -3.43 12.64 -9.45
C TYR A 4 -4.79 11.98 -9.52
N HIS A 5 -5.59 12.15 -8.47
CA HIS A 5 -7.01 11.87 -8.55
C HIS A 5 -7.66 12.71 -9.67
N LYS A 6 -8.59 12.12 -10.44
CA LYS A 6 -9.25 12.78 -11.60
C LYS A 6 -9.91 14.11 -11.24
N GLU A 7 -10.45 14.22 -10.04
CA GLU A 7 -11.15 15.44 -9.60
C GLU A 7 -10.19 16.57 -9.20
N ARG A 8 -8.89 16.30 -8.99
CA ARG A 8 -7.89 17.33 -8.70
C ARG A 8 -7.78 18.37 -9.83
N LEU A 9 -8.06 17.96 -11.06
CA LEU A 9 -8.02 18.86 -12.22
C LEU A 9 -9.17 19.87 -12.26
N LYS A 10 -10.22 19.65 -11.46
CA LYS A 10 -11.41 20.52 -11.41
C LYS A 10 -11.38 21.50 -10.23
N SER A 11 -10.57 21.22 -9.21
CA SER A 11 -10.42 22.07 -8.03
C SER A 11 -9.09 21.80 -7.32
N GLU A 12 -8.37 22.86 -6.96
CA GLU A 12 -7.03 22.82 -6.33
C GLU A 12 -7.07 22.49 -4.82
N GLY A 13 -8.16 21.91 -4.33
CA GLY A 13 -8.33 21.60 -2.92
C GLY A 13 -7.43 20.45 -2.43
N VAL A 14 -6.97 20.56 -1.18
CA VAL A 14 -6.16 19.52 -0.51
C VAL A 14 -6.90 18.20 -0.36
N GLU A 15 -8.24 18.20 -0.43
CA GLU A 15 -9.08 17.01 -0.44
C GLU A 15 -8.85 16.10 -1.65
N PHE A 16 -8.08 16.51 -2.66
CA PHE A 16 -7.69 15.67 -3.79
C PHE A 16 -6.22 15.20 -3.74
N THR A 17 -5.49 15.50 -2.65
CA THR A 17 -4.20 14.84 -2.38
C THR A 17 -4.41 13.43 -1.86
N VAL A 18 -5.56 13.15 -1.22
CA VAL A 18 -6.00 11.78 -0.92
C VAL A 18 -6.46 11.10 -2.22
N SER A 19 -6.40 9.76 -2.28
CA SER A 19 -6.78 8.98 -3.47
C SER A 19 -5.95 9.13 -4.74
N SER A 20 -4.85 9.89 -4.70
CA SER A 20 -3.77 9.81 -5.70
C SER A 20 -2.98 8.51 -5.54
N SER A 21 -2.27 8.04 -6.57
CA SER A 21 -1.61 6.72 -6.53
C SER A 21 -0.37 6.65 -7.42
N LEU A 22 0.54 5.72 -7.11
CA LEU A 22 1.62 5.33 -8.02
C LEU A 22 1.12 4.40 -9.15
N LEU A 23 -0.09 3.83 -9.01
CA LEU A 23 -0.68 2.92 -9.99
C LEU A 23 -1.54 3.69 -11.00
N ARG A 24 -1.10 3.70 -12.26
CA ARG A 24 -1.77 4.40 -13.38
C ARG A 24 -3.15 3.83 -13.68
N GLU A 25 -3.32 2.54 -13.45
CA GLU A 25 -4.52 1.74 -13.75
C GLU A 25 -5.64 1.92 -12.71
N LYS A 26 -5.37 2.60 -11.59
CA LYS A 26 -6.38 2.84 -10.56
C LYS A 26 -7.52 3.67 -11.14
N ILE A 27 -8.77 3.21 -10.98
CA ILE A 27 -9.92 3.72 -11.75
C ILE A 27 -10.21 5.21 -11.55
N ASN A 28 -9.74 5.80 -10.45
CA ASN A 28 -9.99 7.18 -10.07
C ASN A 28 -8.75 8.09 -10.19
N VAL A 29 -7.65 7.63 -10.77
CA VAL A 29 -6.52 8.50 -11.12
C VAL A 29 -6.55 8.92 -12.59
N ASP A 30 -5.96 10.07 -12.86
CA ASP A 30 -5.68 10.56 -14.21
C ASP A 30 -4.33 9.99 -14.67
N GLY A 31 -4.35 9.23 -15.77
CA GLY A 31 -3.16 8.57 -16.29
C GLY A 31 -2.23 9.47 -17.11
N GLU A 32 -2.58 10.74 -17.31
CA GLU A 32 -1.83 11.75 -18.05
C GLU A 32 -1.19 12.78 -17.10
N HIS A 33 -1.81 13.02 -15.94
CA HIS A 33 -1.37 14.03 -14.97
C HIS A 33 -0.82 13.42 -13.68
N GLY A 34 0.38 13.86 -13.31
CA GLY A 34 1.01 13.47 -12.06
C GLY A 34 2.24 14.31 -11.77
N VAL A 35 2.93 13.95 -10.69
CA VAL A 35 4.21 14.57 -10.31
C VAL A 35 5.24 13.50 -9.98
N GLU A 36 6.51 13.80 -10.23
CA GLU A 36 7.59 12.97 -9.72
C GLU A 36 7.73 13.19 -8.22
N VAL A 37 7.79 12.08 -7.47
CA VAL A 37 7.97 12.09 -6.03
C VAL A 37 9.08 11.13 -5.67
N GLU A 38 9.82 11.47 -4.63
CA GLU A 38 10.74 10.52 -4.02
C GLU A 38 9.94 9.42 -3.30
N ILE A 39 10.41 8.19 -3.45
CA ILE A 39 9.83 7.03 -2.76
C ILE A 39 10.85 6.51 -1.75
N VAL A 40 10.34 5.96 -0.65
CA VAL A 40 11.16 5.31 0.37
C VAL A 40 10.90 3.80 0.35
N ASP A 41 11.97 3.03 0.57
CA ASP A 41 11.82 1.61 0.88
C ASP A 41 11.37 1.47 2.34
N LEU A 42 10.08 1.18 2.53
CA LEU A 42 9.51 1.03 3.87
C LEU A 42 10.15 -0.11 4.66
N CYS A 43 10.56 -1.21 4.00
CA CYS A 43 11.23 -2.31 4.69
C CYS A 43 12.57 -1.84 5.25
N LYS A 44 13.39 -1.20 4.40
CA LYS A 44 14.65 -0.62 4.83
C LYS A 44 14.46 0.41 5.96
N TYR A 45 13.44 1.26 5.85
CA TYR A 45 13.16 2.26 6.87
C TYR A 45 12.83 1.62 8.23
N ILE A 46 11.91 0.65 8.26
CA ILE A 46 11.58 -0.12 9.49
C ILE A 46 12.83 -0.80 10.02
N ASP A 47 13.66 -1.30 9.12
CA ASP A 47 14.86 -2.02 9.49
C ASP A 47 15.90 -1.14 10.18
N ASP A 48 16.08 0.07 9.67
CA ASP A 48 17.04 1.07 10.15
C ASP A 48 16.60 1.76 11.45
N LEU A 49 15.35 1.59 11.91
CA LEU A 49 14.85 2.20 13.17
C LEU A 49 15.61 1.73 14.42
N GLY A 50 16.31 0.59 14.37
CA GLY A 50 17.02 0.01 15.52
C GLY A 50 16.11 -0.45 16.66
N ARG A 51 14.79 -0.46 16.46
CA ARG A 51 13.77 -0.89 17.41
C ARG A 51 12.60 -1.57 16.69
N LYS A 52 11.79 -2.32 17.44
CA LYS A 52 10.53 -2.85 16.92
C LYS A 52 9.49 -1.74 16.79
N VAL A 53 8.60 -1.88 15.81
CA VAL A 53 7.41 -1.06 15.65
C VAL A 53 6.25 -1.80 16.29
N ASP A 54 5.51 -1.19 17.21
CA ASP A 54 4.38 -1.88 17.84
C ASP A 54 3.21 -2.07 16.85
N ILE A 55 2.88 -1.02 16.10
CA ILE A 55 1.76 -1.00 15.14
C ILE A 55 2.15 -0.25 13.87
N LEU A 56 1.82 -0.83 12.71
CA LEU A 56 1.88 -0.20 11.39
C LEU A 56 0.46 -0.18 10.78
N LYS A 57 -0.09 1.03 10.56
CA LYS A 57 -1.26 1.22 9.69
C LYS A 57 -0.75 1.56 8.28
N MET A 58 -1.25 0.87 7.26
CA MET A 58 -0.89 1.07 5.86
C MET A 58 -2.13 1.28 5.00
N ASP A 59 -2.16 2.43 4.35
CA ASP A 59 -3.23 2.94 3.50
C ASP A 59 -2.52 3.90 2.54
N ILE A 60 -2.05 3.34 1.43
CA ILE A 60 -1.14 3.99 0.46
C ILE A 60 -1.70 3.89 -0.97
N GLU A 61 -3.02 3.70 -1.06
CA GLU A 61 -3.81 3.90 -2.26
C GLU A 61 -3.41 2.98 -3.43
N GLY A 62 -2.95 1.75 -3.13
CA GLY A 62 -2.76 0.67 -4.10
C GLY A 62 -1.45 -0.12 -3.97
N GLU A 63 -0.39 0.45 -3.41
CA GLU A 63 0.92 -0.22 -3.33
C GLU A 63 1.03 -1.24 -2.18
N GLU A 64 -0.03 -1.44 -1.40
CA GLU A 64 -0.01 -2.28 -0.20
C GLU A 64 0.44 -3.71 -0.50
N ILE A 65 -0.03 -4.27 -1.61
CA ILE A 65 0.28 -5.65 -1.99
C ILE A 65 1.77 -5.81 -2.33
N ALA A 66 2.37 -4.83 -3.00
CA ALA A 66 3.78 -4.86 -3.35
C ALA A 66 4.65 -4.75 -2.10
N VAL A 67 4.32 -3.80 -1.22
CA VAL A 67 5.02 -3.60 0.06
C VAL A 67 4.89 -4.83 0.95
N LEU A 68 3.70 -5.40 1.12
CA LEU A 68 3.50 -6.59 1.95
C LEU A 68 4.24 -7.82 1.40
N ASN A 69 4.25 -8.03 0.08
CA ASN A 69 5.02 -9.14 -0.50
C ASN A 69 6.52 -9.01 -0.24
N LYS A 70 7.06 -7.78 -0.33
CA LYS A 70 8.46 -7.50 0.01
C LYS A 70 8.71 -7.68 1.50
N MET A 71 7.85 -7.14 2.37
CA MET A 71 7.95 -7.31 3.83
C MET A 71 7.95 -8.78 4.25
N ILE A 72 7.14 -9.62 3.60
CA ILE A 72 7.12 -11.07 3.86
C ILE A 72 8.44 -11.71 3.39
N SER A 73 8.86 -11.43 2.15
CA SER A 73 10.09 -12.01 1.58
C SER A 73 11.36 -11.61 2.34
N GLU A 74 11.42 -10.39 2.86
CA GLU A 74 12.56 -9.87 3.63
C GLU A 74 12.41 -10.08 5.14
N GLU A 75 11.33 -10.74 5.55
CA GLU A 75 10.96 -10.97 6.94
C GLU A 75 10.82 -9.71 7.81
N THR A 76 10.80 -8.51 7.23
CA THR A 76 10.62 -7.22 7.93
C THR A 76 9.33 -7.19 8.74
N TYR A 77 8.28 -7.92 8.33
CA TYR A 77 7.04 -8.03 9.10
C TYR A 77 7.27 -8.54 10.54
N LYS A 78 8.35 -9.29 10.81
CA LYS A 78 8.70 -9.78 12.16
C LYS A 78 9.17 -8.66 13.10
N ARG A 79 9.53 -7.49 12.58
CA ARG A 79 9.86 -6.29 13.36
C ARG A 79 8.64 -5.46 13.77
N VAL A 80 7.46 -5.81 13.26
CA VAL A 80 6.22 -5.08 13.55
C VAL A 80 5.29 -5.96 14.40
N GLY A 81 4.77 -5.43 15.50
CA GLY A 81 3.84 -6.16 16.36
C GLY A 81 2.50 -6.45 15.69
N LEU A 82 1.90 -5.44 15.06
CA LEU A 82 0.63 -5.52 14.33
C LEU A 82 0.66 -4.67 13.06
N ILE A 83 0.24 -5.24 11.94
CA ILE A 83 0.18 -4.58 10.63
C ILE A 83 -1.29 -4.57 10.18
N LEU A 84 -1.83 -3.38 9.94
CA LEU A 84 -3.24 -3.14 9.59
C LEU A 84 -3.29 -2.46 8.22
N VAL A 85 -3.99 -3.07 7.26
CA VAL A 85 -3.85 -2.69 5.84
C VAL A 85 -5.20 -2.58 5.14
N GLU A 86 -5.38 -1.48 4.40
CA GLU A 86 -6.49 -1.28 3.45
C GLU A 86 -6.01 -1.57 2.02
N THR A 87 -6.51 -2.65 1.39
CA THR A 87 -5.93 -3.19 0.15
C THR A 87 -6.46 -2.59 -1.16
N HIS A 88 -7.44 -1.68 -1.09
CA HIS A 88 -8.01 -0.96 -2.25
C HIS A 88 -8.41 -1.85 -3.45
N GLU A 89 -8.73 -3.13 -3.23
CA GLU A 89 -8.81 -4.14 -4.29
C GLU A 89 -9.98 -3.97 -5.25
N THR A 90 -10.93 -3.11 -4.89
CA THR A 90 -12.09 -2.78 -5.74
C THR A 90 -11.82 -1.61 -6.67
N LYS A 91 -10.73 -0.87 -6.47
CA LYS A 91 -10.38 0.34 -7.21
C LYS A 91 -9.33 0.09 -8.29
N ILE A 92 -8.72 -1.09 -8.32
CA ILE A 92 -7.59 -1.41 -9.21
C ILE A 92 -7.91 -2.72 -9.95
N PRO A 93 -8.00 -2.71 -11.29
CA PRO A 93 -8.23 -3.92 -12.08
C PRO A 93 -7.20 -5.02 -11.75
N GLY A 94 -7.67 -6.25 -11.50
CA GLY A 94 -6.81 -7.39 -11.19
C GLY A 94 -6.26 -7.43 -9.75
N HIS A 95 -6.57 -6.47 -8.87
CA HIS A 95 -6.07 -6.50 -7.49
C HIS A 95 -6.76 -7.53 -6.61
N ARG A 96 -8.01 -7.92 -6.90
CA ARG A 96 -8.72 -8.95 -6.14
C ARG A 96 -7.96 -10.27 -6.15
N GLU A 97 -7.44 -10.67 -7.31
CA GLU A 97 -6.67 -11.88 -7.51
C GLU A 97 -5.33 -11.79 -6.76
N LYS A 98 -4.66 -10.63 -6.81
CA LYS A 98 -3.42 -10.39 -6.09
C LYS A 98 -3.62 -10.43 -4.57
N VAL A 99 -4.70 -9.83 -4.05
CA VAL A 99 -5.06 -9.91 -2.62
C VAL A 99 -5.38 -11.35 -2.22
N ALA A 100 -6.09 -12.11 -3.06
CA ALA A 100 -6.35 -13.52 -2.80
C ALA A 100 -5.04 -14.34 -2.73
N ALA A 101 -4.07 -14.07 -3.60
CA ALA A 101 -2.75 -14.70 -3.55
C ALA A 101 -1.97 -14.32 -2.28
N LEU A 102 -2.00 -13.04 -1.88
CA LEU A 102 -1.38 -12.58 -0.65
C LEU A 102 -2.01 -13.23 0.59
N LYS A 103 -3.34 -13.36 0.63
CA LYS A 103 -4.07 -14.07 1.70
C LYS A 103 -3.63 -15.53 1.82
N ARG A 104 -3.49 -16.24 0.69
CA ARG A 104 -2.97 -17.62 0.68
C ARG A 104 -1.56 -17.68 1.23
N ARG A 105 -0.66 -16.80 0.77
CA ARG A 105 0.73 -16.73 1.25
C ARG A 105 0.82 -16.49 2.76
N ILE A 106 0.07 -15.50 3.28
CA ILE A 106 0.00 -15.20 4.72
C ILE A 106 -0.46 -16.44 5.52
N HIS A 107 -1.43 -17.18 4.99
CA HIS A 107 -1.93 -18.39 5.63
C HIS A 107 -0.90 -19.54 5.59
N GLU A 108 -0.31 -19.82 4.43
CA GLU A 108 0.67 -20.88 4.21
C GLU A 108 1.95 -20.67 5.03
N GLU A 109 2.40 -19.41 5.17
CA GLU A 109 3.57 -19.05 5.99
C GLU A 109 3.24 -18.88 7.48
N GLY A 110 1.99 -19.04 7.89
CA GLY A 110 1.58 -18.94 9.30
C GLY A 110 1.72 -17.54 9.90
N ILE A 111 1.61 -16.49 9.09
CA ILE A 111 1.82 -15.10 9.51
C ILE A 111 0.57 -14.59 10.23
N THR A 112 0.72 -14.16 11.48
CA THR A 112 -0.43 -13.83 12.36
C THR A 112 -0.62 -12.34 12.60
N ASN A 113 0.40 -11.51 12.35
CA ASN A 113 0.39 -10.09 12.66
C ASN A 113 -0.05 -9.18 11.50
N ILE A 114 -0.38 -9.71 10.31
CA ILE A 114 -0.91 -8.92 9.18
C ILE A 114 -2.42 -9.08 9.10
N LYS A 115 -3.16 -7.95 9.16
CA LYS A 115 -4.63 -7.89 9.05
C LYS A 115 -5.03 -7.04 7.84
N LEU A 116 -5.72 -7.69 6.90
CA LEU A 116 -6.15 -7.09 5.61
C LEU A 116 -7.63 -6.65 5.61
N ASN A 117 -8.24 -6.51 6.79
CA ASN A 117 -9.66 -6.19 6.97
C ASN A 117 -9.88 -4.84 7.65
N TRP A 118 -8.89 -3.95 7.59
CA TRP A 118 -9.05 -2.56 8.01
C TRP A 118 -9.89 -1.86 6.93
N ILE A 119 -11.14 -1.54 7.27
CA ILE A 119 -12.11 -0.76 6.47
C ILE A 119 -12.90 0.10 7.45
#